data_AF-V9Z4N8-F1
#
_entry.id   AF-V9Z4N8-F1
#
_cell.length_a   1.000
_cell.length_b   1.000
_cell.length_c   1.000
_cell.angle_alpha   90.00
_cell.angle_beta   90.00
_cell.angle_gamma   90.00
#
_symmetry.space_group_name_H-M   'P 1'
#
loop_
_entity.id
_entity.type
_entity.pdbx_description
1 polymer ?
#
loop_
_entity_poly.entity_id
_entity_poly.type
_entity_poly.pdbx_seq_one_letter_code
_entity_poly.pdbx_strand_id
1 'polypeptide(L)'
;MARRRAAGRRAAGGALVGAHTRYFTVLASRLVEPAGRVIAIEPSPAFHRTLGANLAANGCGNVRTINAAVSDATGRMTFYLKRSTNLGGSTAVLPRTVEASIDADWAPLPQLLTEA
;
A
#
# COMPACT_ATOMS: atom_id res chain seq x y z
N MET A 1 -11.37 -22.09 37.13
CA MET A 1 -9.96 -21.83 37.52
C MET A 1 -9.41 -20.72 36.62
N ALA A 2 -9.03 -19.61 37.26
CA ALA A 2 -8.28 -18.43 36.77
C ALA A 2 -8.49 -17.91 35.34
N ARG A 3 -9.35 -16.89 35.24
CA ARG A 3 -9.26 -15.82 34.24
C ARG A 3 -7.93 -15.10 34.40
N ARG A 4 -7.16 -14.94 33.32
CA ARG A 4 -6.12 -13.90 33.23
C ARG A 4 -6.59 -12.84 32.23
N ARG A 5 -6.97 -11.67 32.75
CA ARG A 5 -7.08 -10.41 32.00
C ARG A 5 -5.75 -9.67 32.12
N ALA A 6 -5.11 -9.39 31.00
CA ALA A 6 -4.13 -8.32 30.75
C ALA A 6 -3.84 -8.36 29.24
N ALA A 7 -3.86 -7.32 28.42
CA ALA A 7 -4.09 -5.89 28.58
C ALA A 7 -4.89 -5.43 27.35
N GLY A 8 -5.60 -4.30 27.46
CA GLY A 8 -6.38 -3.74 26.34
C GLY A 8 -5.52 -3.58 25.08
N ARG A 9 -5.73 -4.45 24.09
CA ARG A 9 -5.17 -4.26 22.76
C ARG A 9 -5.86 -3.03 22.17
N ARG A 10 -5.17 -1.89 22.18
CA ARG A 10 -5.50 -0.77 21.30
C ARG A 10 -5.60 -1.34 19.89
N ALA A 11 -6.66 -1.03 19.15
CA ALA A 11 -6.74 -1.35 17.74
C ALA A 11 -5.54 -0.69 17.04
N ALA A 12 -4.49 -1.48 16.78
CA ALA A 12 -3.30 -1.00 16.10
C ALA A 12 -3.55 -1.12 14.61
N GLY A 13 -3.74 0.02 13.95
CA GLY A 13 -3.72 0.10 12.49
C GLY A 13 -2.29 0.36 11.98
N GLY A 14 -1.99 -0.09 10.76
CA GLY A 14 -0.68 0.07 10.12
C GLY A 14 -0.81 0.55 8.68
N ALA A 15 0.19 1.31 8.21
CA ALA A 15 0.31 1.75 6.82
C ALA A 15 1.44 0.99 6.12
N LEU A 16 1.17 0.49 4.91
CA LEU A 16 2.15 -0.15 4.03
C LEU A 16 2.40 0.77 2.83
N VAL A 17 3.64 1.21 2.65
CA VAL A 17 4.08 2.06 1.53
C VAL A 17 4.74 1.18 0.47
N GLY A 18 4.29 1.27 -0.78
CA GLY A 18 4.76 0.41 -1.86
C GLY A 18 4.21 -1.01 -1.74
N ALA A 19 2.88 -1.14 -1.63
CA ALA A 19 2.16 -2.40 -1.42
C ALA A 19 2.14 -3.35 -2.64
N HIS A 20 3.24 -3.38 -3.41
CA HIS A 20 3.44 -4.19 -4.59
C HIS A 20 3.30 -5.70 -4.29
N THR A 21 3.80 -6.12 -3.11
CA THR A 21 3.68 -7.50 -2.62
C THR A 21 2.37 -7.68 -1.85
N ARG A 22 1.30 -7.96 -2.60
CA ARG A 22 -0.09 -8.17 -2.14
C ARG A 22 -0.23 -9.13 -0.95
N TYR A 23 0.70 -10.07 -0.81
CA TYR A 23 0.77 -11.04 0.28
C TYR A 23 0.87 -10.37 1.66
N PHE A 24 1.72 -9.34 1.82
CA PHE A 24 1.89 -8.67 3.10
C PHE A 24 0.66 -7.87 3.51
N THR A 25 -0.08 -7.32 2.54
CA THR A 25 -1.33 -6.59 2.83
C THR A 25 -2.42 -7.53 3.35
N VAL A 26 -2.56 -8.73 2.77
CA VAL A 26 -3.50 -9.75 3.26
C VAL A 26 -3.11 -10.23 4.65
N LEU A 27 -1.82 -10.49 4.90
CA LEU A 27 -1.35 -10.87 6.24
C LEU A 27 -1.61 -9.77 7.27
N ALA A 28 -1.27 -8.51 6.94
CA ALA A 28 -1.50 -7.38 7.82
C ALA A 28 -2.99 -7.22 8.15
N SER A 29 -3.87 -7.38 7.14
CA SER A 29 -5.33 -7.35 7.32
C SER A 29 -5.78 -8.35 8.40
N ARG A 30 -5.32 -9.60 8.32
CA ARG A 30 -5.66 -10.67 9.28
C ARG A 30 -5.08 -10.45 10.68
N LEU A 31 -3.86 -9.91 10.77
CA LEU A 31 -3.19 -9.71 12.06
C LEU A 31 -3.84 -8.61 12.92
N VAL A 32 -4.48 -7.64 12.28
CA VAL A 32 -5.13 -6.51 12.97
C VAL A 32 -6.63 -6.72 13.18
N GLU A 33 -7.22 -7.78 12.64
CA GLU A 33 -8.61 -8.17 12.94
C GLU A 33 -8.82 -8.44 14.45
N PRO A 34 -10.04 -8.23 14.99
CA PRO A 34 -11.24 -7.74 14.29
C PRO A 34 -11.40 -6.21 14.26
N ALA A 35 -10.60 -5.44 15.02
CA ALA A 35 -10.83 -4.00 15.23
C ALA A 35 -9.85 -3.07 14.50
N GLY A 36 -8.74 -3.58 14.00
CA GLY A 36 -7.71 -2.79 13.33
C GLY A 36 -7.96 -2.64 11.83
N ARG A 37 -7.31 -1.62 11.25
CA ARG A 37 -7.40 -1.26 9.83
C ARG A 37 -6.01 -1.19 9.21
N VAL A 38 -5.91 -1.51 7.93
CA VAL A 38 -4.68 -1.38 7.15
C VAL A 38 -4.86 -0.31 6.08
N ILE A 39 -3.85 0.52 5.87
CA ILE A 39 -3.79 1.42 4.71
C ILE A 39 -2.68 0.92 3.79
N ALA A 40 -3.01 0.61 2.55
CA ALA A 40 -2.07 0.11 1.56
C ALA A 40 -1.90 1.14 0.43
N ILE A 41 -0.69 1.67 0.28
CA ILE A 41 -0.36 2.73 -0.67
C ILE A 41 0.43 2.11 -1.82
N GLU A 42 -0.08 2.23 -3.05
CA GLU A 42 0.53 1.67 -4.25
C GLU A 42 0.44 2.67 -5.41
N PRO A 43 1.56 3.27 -5.87
CA PRO A 43 1.53 4.30 -6.90
C PRO A 43 1.16 3.76 -8.28
N SER A 44 1.46 2.50 -8.61
CA SER A 44 1.15 1.96 -9.93
C SER A 44 -0.35 1.65 -10.07
N PRO A 45 -1.08 2.27 -11.03
CA PRO A 45 -2.50 1.98 -11.22
C PRO A 45 -2.78 0.51 -11.56
N ALA A 46 -1.88 -0.13 -12.30
CA ALA A 46 -2.01 -1.55 -12.63
C ALA A 46 -1.90 -2.42 -11.37
N PHE A 47 -0.95 -2.14 -10.49
CA PHE A 47 -0.76 -2.91 -9.26
C PHE A 47 -1.81 -2.61 -8.21
N HIS A 48 -2.26 -1.36 -8.14
CA HIS A 48 -3.37 -0.96 -7.29
C HIS A 48 -4.66 -1.73 -7.66
N ARG A 49 -4.98 -1.84 -8.96
CA ARG A 49 -6.12 -2.67 -9.42
C ARG A 49 -5.98 -4.13 -9.00
N THR A 50 -4.79 -4.73 -9.20
CA THR A 50 -4.57 -6.12 -8.79
C THR A 50 -4.59 -6.30 -7.28
N LEU A 51 -4.12 -5.33 -6.50
CA LEU A 51 -4.20 -5.32 -5.04
C LEU A 51 -5.66 -5.35 -4.60
N GLY A 52 -6.51 -4.48 -5.15
CA GLY A 52 -7.94 -4.46 -4.86
C GLY A 52 -8.62 -5.81 -5.15
N ALA A 53 -8.33 -6.41 -6.31
CA ALA A 53 -8.86 -7.73 -6.66
C ALA A 53 -8.41 -8.84 -5.69
N ASN A 54 -7.15 -8.82 -5.25
CA ASN A 54 -6.64 -9.78 -4.26
C ASN A 54 -7.30 -9.62 -2.89
N LEU A 55 -7.48 -8.38 -2.43
CA LEU A 55 -8.15 -8.10 -1.16
C LEU A 55 -9.60 -8.55 -1.17
N ALA A 56 -10.31 -8.30 -2.27
CA ALA A 56 -11.68 -8.78 -2.47
C ALA A 56 -11.76 -10.31 -2.44
N ALA A 57 -10.88 -11.00 -3.17
CA ALA A 57 -10.82 -12.46 -3.21
C ALA A 57 -10.52 -13.08 -1.83
N ASN A 58 -9.82 -12.36 -0.95
CA ASN A 58 -9.47 -12.81 0.40
C ASN A 58 -10.40 -12.26 1.49
N GLY A 59 -11.48 -11.56 1.15
CA GLY A 59 -12.43 -11.00 2.11
C GLY A 59 -11.84 -9.94 3.04
N CYS A 60 -10.79 -9.23 2.61
CA CYS A 60 -10.07 -8.25 3.43
C CYS A 60 -10.77 -6.87 3.40
N GLY A 61 -11.89 -6.75 4.12
CA GLY A 61 -12.70 -5.52 4.17
C GLY A 61 -12.15 -4.40 5.07
N ASN A 62 -11.15 -4.69 5.90
CA ASN A 62 -10.52 -3.73 6.79
C ASN A 62 -9.31 -3.00 6.19
N VAL A 63 -9.14 -3.06 4.86
CA VAL A 63 -8.02 -2.45 4.13
C VAL A 63 -8.50 -1.30 3.25
N ARG A 64 -7.93 -0.12 3.43
CA ARG A 64 -8.08 1.02 2.52
C ARG A 64 -6.90 1.06 1.56
N THR A 65 -7.16 1.05 0.25
CA THR A 65 -6.11 1.15 -0.76
C THR A 65 -6.03 2.57 -1.32
N ILE A 66 -4.82 3.08 -1.53
CA ILE A 66 -4.56 4.41 -2.09
C ILE A 66 -3.67 4.27 -3.31
N ASN A 67 -4.10 4.82 -4.45
CA ASN A 67 -3.29 4.87 -5.65
C ASN A 67 -2.50 6.18 -5.73
N ALA A 68 -1.44 6.29 -4.93
CA ALA A 68 -0.55 7.45 -4.91
C ALA A 68 0.86 7.06 -4.47
N ALA A 69 1.84 7.90 -4.75
CA ALA A 69 3.17 7.84 -4.16
C ALA A 69 3.26 8.69 -2.90
N VAL A 70 4.07 8.27 -1.94
CA VAL A 70 4.42 9.08 -0.77
C VAL A 70 5.57 10.00 -1.14
N SER A 71 5.44 11.30 -0.86
CA SER A 71 6.45 12.33 -1.10
C SER A 71 6.47 13.34 0.06
N ASP A 72 7.35 14.34 0.02
CA ASP A 72 7.35 15.51 0.92
C ASP A 72 6.48 16.66 0.40
N ALA A 73 6.01 16.57 -0.85
CA ALA A 73 5.13 17.53 -1.51
C ALA A 73 3.98 16.84 -2.29
N THR A 74 3.03 17.64 -2.77
CA THR A 74 1.89 17.20 -3.60
C THR A 74 2.13 17.53 -5.08
N GLY A 75 1.63 16.71 -6.00
CA GLY A 75 1.92 16.84 -7.44
C GLY A 75 1.90 15.49 -8.16
N ARG A 76 2.60 15.40 -9.30
CA ARG A 76 2.71 14.19 -10.13
C ARG A 76 4.16 13.83 -10.39
N MET A 77 4.45 12.54 -10.43
CA MET A 77 5.72 12.02 -10.93
C MET A 77 5.57 10.83 -11.86
N THR A 78 6.61 10.65 -12.65
CA THR A 78 6.81 9.48 -13.48
C THR A 78 7.73 8.50 -12.77
N PHE A 79 7.25 7.28 -12.56
CA PHE A 79 8.06 6.13 -12.21
C PHE A 79 8.52 5.42 -13.48
N TYR A 80 9.77 4.98 -13.50
CA TYR A 80 10.38 4.26 -14.61
C TYR A 80 10.60 2.80 -14.23
N LEU A 81 10.26 1.92 -15.17
CA LEU A 81 10.53 0.49 -15.12
C LEU A 81 11.72 0.19 -16.02
N LYS A 82 12.80 -0.33 -15.41
CA LYS A 82 13.98 -0.79 -16.17
C LYS A 82 13.69 -2.08 -16.95
N ARG A 83 12.82 -2.94 -16.43
CA ARG A 83 12.26 -4.11 -17.14
C ARG A 83 10.80 -4.31 -16.75
N SER A 84 9.91 -4.51 -17.72
CA SER A 84 8.49 -4.82 -17.44
C SER A 84 8.31 -6.16 -16.71
N THR A 85 9.32 -7.03 -16.75
CA THR A 85 9.35 -8.33 -16.05
C THR A 85 9.92 -8.25 -14.63
N ASN A 86 10.58 -7.15 -14.24
CA ASN A 86 11.09 -6.93 -12.89
C ASN A 86 10.46 -5.69 -12.25
N LEU A 87 9.24 -5.88 -11.77
CA LEU A 87 8.38 -4.81 -11.27
C LEU A 87 8.83 -4.24 -9.91
N GLY A 88 9.64 -4.99 -9.15
CA GLY A 88 10.29 -4.51 -7.92
C GLY A 88 11.40 -3.48 -8.17
N GLY A 89 11.78 -3.23 -9.43
CA GLY A 89 12.79 -2.25 -9.82
C GLY A 89 12.24 -0.88 -10.28
N SER A 90 10.98 -0.56 -9.95
CA SER A 90 10.38 0.74 -10.26
C SER A 90 11.14 1.87 -9.55
N THR A 91 11.45 2.97 -10.25
CA THR A 91 12.24 4.08 -9.70
C THR A 91 11.69 5.44 -10.10
N ALA A 92 11.71 6.42 -9.20
CA ALA A 92 11.39 7.82 -9.51
C ALA A 92 12.56 8.55 -10.20
N VAL A 93 13.75 7.95 -10.22
CA VAL A 93 14.94 8.49 -10.88
C VAL A 93 15.06 7.89 -12.26
N LEU A 94 15.18 8.73 -13.29
CA LEU A 94 15.35 8.31 -14.69
C LEU A 94 16.57 7.38 -14.84
N PRO A 95 16.38 6.09 -15.16
CA PRO A 95 17.47 5.17 -15.40
C PRO A 95 18.04 5.32 -16.81
N ARG A 96 19.25 4.80 -17.03
CA ARG A 96 19.88 4.75 -18.38
C ARG A 96 19.07 3.98 -19.42
N THR A 97 18.15 3.12 -19.00
CA THR A 97 17.29 2.33 -19.87
C THR A 97 15.90 2.29 -19.27
N VAL A 98 14.92 2.73 -20.05
CA VAL A 98 13.50 2.76 -19.68
C VAL A 98 12.77 1.82 -20.64
N GLU A 99 12.09 0.83 -20.08
CA GLU A 99 11.22 -0.06 -20.86
C GLU A 99 9.76 0.39 -20.77
N ALA A 100 9.35 0.92 -19.63
CA ALA A 100 8.04 1.53 -19.42
C ALA A 100 8.11 2.67 -18.40
N SER A 101 7.09 3.53 -18.43
CA SER A 101 6.90 4.59 -17.44
C SER A 101 5.45 4.62 -16.96
N ILE A 102 5.26 5.07 -15.73
CA ILE A 102 3.96 5.13 -15.07
C ILE A 102 3.88 6.49 -14.38
N ASP A 103 2.86 7.27 -14.72
CA ASP A 103 2.55 8.48 -13.98
C ASP A 103 1.67 8.15 -12.77
N ALA A 104 1.98 8.79 -11.64
CA ALA A 104 1.23 8.69 -10.41
C ALA A 104 1.16 10.04 -9.71
N ASP A 105 0.04 10.32 -9.06
CA ASP A 105 -0.06 11.42 -8.11
C ASP A 105 0.82 11.10 -6.88
N TRP A 106 1.49 12.11 -6.32
CA TRP A 106 2.22 12.02 -5.05
C TRP A 106 1.61 12.96 -4.01
N ALA A 107 1.76 12.63 -2.73
CA ALA A 107 1.42 13.54 -1.64
C ALA A 107 2.16 13.18 -0.34
N PRO A 108 2.23 14.10 0.63
CA PRO A 108 2.70 13.82 1.98
C PRO A 108 1.94 12.67 2.63
N LEU A 109 2.66 11.78 3.33
CA LEU A 109 2.05 10.66 4.05
C LEU A 109 0.90 11.11 4.97
N PRO A 110 1.01 12.18 5.78
CA PRO A 110 -0.10 12.63 6.61
C PRO A 110 -1.37 12.91 5.81
N GLN A 111 -1.24 13.55 4.65
CA GLN A 111 -2.37 13.87 3.77
C GLN A 111 -3.03 12.59 3.24
N LEU A 112 -2.22 11.63 2.76
CA LEU A 112 -2.73 10.34 2.28
C LEU A 112 -3.43 9.54 3.38
N LEU A 113 -3.02 9.69 4.64
CA LEU A 113 -3.64 8.98 5.76
C LEU A 113 -4.98 9.60 6.20
N THR A 114 -5.18 10.90 5.99
CA THR A 114 -6.37 11.65 6.45
C THR A 114 -7.50 11.75 5.43
N GLU A 115 -7.20 11.67 4.14
CA GLU A 115 -8.22 11.73 3.10
C GLU A 115 -8.99 10.39 3.04
N ALA A 116 -10.32 10.48 3.18
CA ALA A 116 -11.25 9.36 3.21
C ALA A 116 -12.03 9.27 1.89
#